data_AF-A0AAE9YKP7-F1
#
_entry.id   AF-A0AAE9YKP7-F1
#
_cell.length_a   1.000
_cell.length_b   1.000
_cell.length_c   1.000
_cell.angle_alpha   90.00
_cell.angle_beta   90.00
_cell.angle_gamma   90.00
#
_symmetry.space_group_name_H-M   'P 1'
#
loop_
_entity.id
_entity.type
_entity.pdbx_description
1 polymer ?
#
loop_
_entity_poly.entity_id
_entity_poly.type
_entity_poly.pdbx_seq_one_letter_code
_entity_poly.pdbx_strand_id
1 'polypeptide(L)'
;MKNIENAPDFTPSAVMSALVNEEVRQDSFYHPNLAGITQGGMANHYPMTIMAMHGLGASDQDIVNFRDSWPRHRAAITGELGLKDLNEVTTQNWRQYLGQSDKLREFRRVFLQLFDQGESAEVITELLDAMKPGLPMGLFHPLIRLSFATGHGDSGLIADALAYMAIRYQDLYLEEPAINPELLDLLEADASLSAASHQAGQSWLSIRQWLEKGHLPGRLSRKIYGGSISICEQLCREQVIHQLALGTGFTLDEDELTPVMAGICQAAARLYLFEPALTTLHGVTSCQALAELTLRYINRENQAVYARLWRYFWVWLTALYIEKGCPRLSDLFPETYLSNSNSKNTETKEVHHPDLNSNKEQQLDLVSWPKLKRLALRSQEVHVMKMIYSCDWLYRHISQDSAFQLAAIKALPQG
;
A
#
# COMPACT_ATOMS: atom_id res chain seq x y z
N MET A 1 -25.13 21.00 17.51
CA MET A 1 -25.55 19.94 18.45
C MET A 1 -24.52 18.82 18.35
N LYS A 2 -23.75 18.57 19.41
CA LYS A 2 -22.89 17.40 19.47
C LYS A 2 -23.82 16.21 19.72
N ASN A 3 -23.92 15.28 18.76
CA ASN A 3 -24.51 13.97 19.02
C ASN A 3 -23.58 13.26 20.00
N ILE A 4 -23.87 13.37 21.29
CA ILE A 4 -23.24 12.58 22.33
C ILE A 4 -24.09 11.30 22.45
N GLU A 5 -24.10 10.50 21.38
CA GLU A 5 -24.30 9.08 21.56
C GLU A 5 -22.93 8.55 22.01
N ASN A 6 -22.83 8.19 23.29
CA ASN A 6 -21.71 7.38 23.75
C ASN A 6 -21.78 6.08 22.94
N ALA A 7 -20.95 5.95 21.90
CA ALA A 7 -20.78 4.69 21.21
C ALA A 7 -20.19 3.71 22.25
N PRO A 8 -20.93 2.66 22.66
CA PRO A 8 -20.45 1.71 23.66
C PRO A 8 -19.20 0.93 23.20
N ASP A 9 -18.84 1.06 21.92
CA ASP A 9 -17.80 0.27 21.24
C ASP A 9 -16.46 1.02 21.04
N PHE A 10 -16.24 2.18 21.67
CA PHE A 10 -14.98 2.94 21.50
C PHE A 10 -14.08 2.88 22.73
N THR A 11 -12.90 2.28 22.56
CA THR A 11 -11.84 2.21 23.55
C THR A 11 -10.71 3.18 23.18
N PRO A 12 -10.47 4.25 23.97
CA PRO A 12 -9.39 5.17 23.69
C PRO A 12 -8.02 4.49 23.71
N SER A 13 -7.18 4.81 22.74
CA SER A 13 -5.79 4.37 22.69
C SER A 13 -4.96 5.12 23.73
N ALA A 14 -4.23 4.37 24.56
CA ALA A 14 -3.32 4.93 25.57
C ALA A 14 -2.09 5.63 24.96
N VAL A 15 -1.76 5.33 23.70
CA VAL A 15 -0.60 5.90 22.99
C VAL A 15 -0.97 7.11 22.12
N MET A 16 -2.24 7.51 22.08
CA MET A 16 -2.71 8.68 21.35
C MET A 16 -3.24 9.76 22.32
N SER A 17 -3.15 11.03 21.93
CA SER A 17 -3.71 12.11 22.74
C SER A 17 -5.23 12.00 22.88
N ALA A 18 -5.80 12.61 23.92
CA ALA A 18 -7.24 12.63 24.13
C ALA A 18 -7.98 13.31 22.96
N LEU A 19 -7.38 14.33 22.36
CA LEU A 19 -7.93 14.99 21.18
C LEU A 19 -7.95 14.05 19.97
N VAL A 20 -6.85 13.35 19.69
CA VAL A 20 -6.80 12.40 18.56
C VAL A 20 -7.86 11.30 18.71
N ASN A 21 -7.99 10.74 19.92
CA ASN A 21 -9.04 9.76 20.24
C ASN A 21 -10.44 10.31 19.96
N GLU A 22 -10.73 11.55 20.38
CA GLU A 22 -12.02 12.18 20.12
C GLU A 22 -12.26 12.42 18.62
N GLU A 23 -11.26 12.91 17.88
CA GLU A 23 -11.40 13.19 16.45
C GLU A 23 -11.67 11.92 15.62
N VAL A 24 -10.97 10.81 15.90
CA VAL A 24 -11.22 9.54 15.20
C VAL A 24 -12.56 8.91 15.59
N ARG A 25 -12.98 9.05 16.86
CA ARG A 25 -14.31 8.62 17.32
C ARG A 25 -15.43 9.41 16.65
N GLN A 26 -15.26 10.72 16.47
CA GLN A 26 -16.25 11.54 15.77
C GLN A 26 -16.29 11.24 14.27
N ASP A 27 -15.14 10.90 13.66
CA ASP A 27 -15.10 10.54 12.25
C ASP A 27 -15.76 9.17 11.96
N SER A 28 -15.82 8.26 12.93
CA SER A 28 -16.42 6.92 12.74
C SER A 28 -17.92 6.94 12.41
N PHE A 29 -18.61 8.06 12.64
CA PHE A 29 -20.00 8.26 12.22
C PHE A 29 -20.17 8.60 10.73
N TYR A 30 -19.07 8.84 10.02
CA TYR A 30 -19.05 9.20 8.61
C TYR A 30 -18.60 8.03 7.73
N HIS A 31 -19.14 7.99 6.52
CA HIS A 31 -18.82 6.98 5.54
C HIS A 31 -17.33 7.06 5.14
N PRO A 32 -16.66 5.92 4.90
CA PRO A 32 -15.25 5.90 4.50
C PRO A 32 -14.98 6.51 3.11
N ASN A 33 -16.02 6.82 2.33
CA ASN A 33 -15.96 7.63 1.11
C ASN A 33 -16.71 8.97 1.32
N LEU A 34 -16.13 10.08 0.84
CA LEU A 34 -16.69 11.43 0.93
C LEU A 34 -18.06 11.57 0.26
N ALA A 35 -18.28 10.87 -0.87
CA ALA A 35 -19.53 10.87 -1.63
C ALA A 35 -20.47 9.70 -1.28
N GLY A 36 -20.21 8.96 -0.20
CA GLY A 36 -21.05 7.84 0.23
C GLY A 36 -20.97 6.59 -0.64
N ILE A 37 -22.13 6.00 -0.94
CA ILE A 37 -22.34 4.69 -1.56
C ILE A 37 -22.04 4.74 -3.06
N THR A 38 -20.76 4.83 -3.41
CA THR A 38 -20.28 4.68 -4.80
C THR A 38 -19.01 3.86 -4.81
N GLN A 39 -18.90 2.94 -5.77
CA GLN A 39 -17.70 2.09 -5.94
C GLN A 39 -16.44 2.90 -6.28
N GLY A 40 -16.61 4.11 -6.87
CA GLY A 40 -15.54 5.03 -7.23
C GLY A 40 -15.38 6.26 -6.32
N GLY A 41 -16.03 6.28 -5.15
CA GLY A 41 -15.99 7.44 -4.25
C GLY A 41 -14.58 7.77 -3.75
N MET A 42 -14.28 9.07 -3.62
CA MET A 42 -13.05 9.54 -3.00
C MET A 42 -13.02 9.13 -1.53
N ALA A 43 -11.90 8.56 -1.07
CA ALA A 43 -11.76 8.12 0.31
C ALA A 43 -11.79 9.31 1.29
N ASN A 44 -12.42 9.11 2.44
CA ASN A 44 -12.28 10.03 3.57
C ASN A 44 -10.89 9.84 4.18
N HIS A 45 -9.98 10.77 3.88
CA HIS A 45 -8.61 10.71 4.40
C HIS A 45 -8.46 11.19 5.84
N TYR A 46 -9.51 11.76 6.44
CA TYR A 46 -9.44 12.41 7.75
C TYR A 46 -8.82 11.54 8.85
N PRO A 47 -9.32 10.32 9.14
CA PRO A 47 -8.83 9.56 10.29
C PRO A 47 -7.37 9.10 10.09
N MET A 48 -7.02 8.68 8.87
CA MET A 48 -5.65 8.31 8.51
C MET A 48 -4.69 9.51 8.61
N THR A 49 -5.16 10.72 8.29
CA THR A 49 -4.31 11.92 8.32
C THR A 49 -4.08 12.39 9.76
N ILE A 50 -5.11 12.42 10.59
CA ILE A 50 -5.00 12.75 12.02
C ILE A 50 -4.01 11.80 12.72
N MET A 51 -4.14 10.49 12.48
CA MET A 51 -3.23 9.49 13.06
C MET A 51 -1.80 9.61 12.50
N ALA A 52 -1.63 9.87 11.20
CA ALA A 52 -0.32 10.14 10.61
C ALA A 52 0.33 11.39 11.23
N MET A 53 -0.41 12.49 11.38
CA MET A 53 0.06 13.72 12.03
C MET A 53 0.56 13.43 13.45
N HIS A 54 -0.23 12.71 14.25
CA HIS A 54 0.17 12.30 15.59
C HIS A 54 1.47 11.46 15.56
N GLY A 55 1.58 10.48 14.67
CA GLY A 55 2.81 9.69 14.48
C GLY A 55 4.03 10.50 13.99
N LEU A 56 3.79 11.63 13.34
CA LEU A 56 4.82 12.60 12.96
C LEU A 56 5.20 13.56 14.10
N GLY A 57 4.53 13.49 15.24
CA GLY A 57 4.77 14.33 16.42
C GLY A 57 4.03 15.67 16.39
N ALA A 58 2.86 15.72 15.73
CA ALA A 58 1.96 16.88 15.81
C ALA A 58 1.53 17.17 17.25
N SER A 59 1.47 18.44 17.60
CA SER A 59 0.79 18.87 18.83
C SER A 59 -0.73 18.86 18.66
N ASP A 60 -1.49 18.88 19.76
CA ASP A 60 -2.94 19.03 19.69
C ASP A 60 -3.36 20.32 18.97
N GLN A 61 -2.56 21.38 19.03
CA GLN A 61 -2.82 22.61 18.28
C GLN A 61 -2.67 22.40 16.76
N ASP A 62 -1.70 21.60 16.32
CA ASP A 62 -1.55 21.26 14.90
C ASP A 62 -2.76 20.45 14.41
N ILE A 63 -3.25 19.51 15.23
CA ILE A 63 -4.46 18.72 14.95
C ILE A 63 -5.70 19.63 14.86
N VAL A 64 -5.87 20.57 15.79
CA VAL A 64 -6.95 21.57 15.73
C VAL A 64 -6.89 22.39 14.45
N ASN A 65 -5.71 22.88 14.08
CA ASN A 65 -5.52 23.67 12.87
C ASN A 65 -5.91 22.87 11.61
N PHE A 66 -5.48 21.61 11.54
CA PHE A 66 -5.84 20.72 10.43
C PHE A 66 -7.35 20.48 10.38
N ARG A 67 -7.99 20.12 11.51
CA ARG A 67 -9.45 19.94 11.61
C ARG A 67 -10.21 21.15 11.09
N ASP A 68 -9.81 22.34 11.51
CA ASP A 68 -10.51 23.58 11.17
C ASP A 68 -10.38 23.92 9.67
N SER A 69 -9.33 23.40 9.00
CA SER A 69 -9.14 23.49 7.55
C SER A 69 -9.82 22.36 6.75
N TRP A 70 -10.24 21.28 7.40
CA TRP A 70 -10.76 20.09 6.72
C TRP A 70 -12.14 20.33 6.12
N PRO A 71 -12.42 19.87 4.88
CA PRO A 71 -13.73 20.00 4.26
C PRO A 71 -14.84 19.40 5.14
N ARG A 72 -15.90 20.18 5.39
CA ARG A 72 -17.00 19.76 6.27
C ARG A 72 -17.97 18.77 5.61
N HIS A 73 -17.93 18.63 4.29
CA HIS A 73 -18.81 17.74 3.55
C HIS A 73 -18.32 16.29 3.65
N ARG A 74 -18.86 15.56 4.62
CA ARG A 74 -18.68 14.11 4.78
C ARG A 74 -20.04 13.46 4.90
N ALA A 75 -20.24 12.35 4.20
CA ALA A 75 -21.51 11.65 4.18
C ALA A 75 -21.78 10.92 5.51
N ALA A 76 -22.77 11.38 6.29
CA ALA A 76 -23.14 10.71 7.54
C ALA A 76 -23.82 9.35 7.26
N ILE A 77 -23.39 8.28 7.95
CA ILE A 77 -23.83 6.89 7.66
C ILE A 77 -25.35 6.72 7.85
N THR A 78 -25.88 7.12 9.01
CA THR A 78 -27.30 6.87 9.35
C THR A 78 -28.23 7.98 8.88
N GLY A 79 -27.79 9.24 8.94
CA GLY A 79 -28.61 10.40 8.59
C GLY A 79 -28.72 10.61 7.08
N GLU A 80 -27.63 10.99 6.44
CA GLU A 80 -27.63 11.40 5.03
C GLU A 80 -27.71 10.21 4.08
N LEU A 81 -26.96 9.13 4.35
CA LEU A 81 -26.95 7.95 3.48
C LEU A 81 -28.07 6.94 3.80
N GLY A 82 -28.70 7.05 4.96
CA GLY A 82 -29.79 6.16 5.37
C GLY A 82 -29.37 4.69 5.46
N LEU A 83 -28.07 4.40 5.66
CA LEU A 83 -27.59 3.02 5.77
C LEU A 83 -28.16 2.38 7.04
N LYS A 84 -28.75 1.19 6.88
CA LYS A 84 -29.39 0.44 7.94
C LYS A 84 -28.67 -0.88 8.16
N ASP A 85 -28.75 -1.37 9.38
CA ASP A 85 -28.43 -2.75 9.68
C ASP A 85 -29.73 -3.55 9.61
N LEU A 86 -29.91 -4.33 8.55
CA LEU A 86 -31.11 -5.13 8.32
C LEU A 86 -30.95 -6.56 8.86
N ASN A 87 -29.79 -6.88 9.44
CA ASN A 87 -29.44 -8.20 9.94
C ASN A 87 -29.54 -9.32 8.89
N GLU A 88 -29.24 -8.99 7.63
CA GLU A 88 -29.12 -9.92 6.50
C GLU A 88 -27.72 -10.55 6.45
N VAL A 89 -26.69 -9.76 6.75
CA VAL A 89 -25.30 -10.23 6.82
C VAL A 89 -25.03 -10.81 8.21
N THR A 90 -24.48 -12.03 8.24
CA THR A 90 -24.15 -12.81 9.45
C THR A 90 -22.70 -13.30 9.39
N THR A 91 -22.19 -13.81 10.52
CA THR A 91 -20.85 -14.42 10.58
C THR A 91 -20.71 -15.64 9.64
N GLN A 92 -21.82 -16.26 9.21
CA GLN A 92 -21.81 -17.42 8.32
C GLN A 92 -21.89 -17.06 6.83
N ASN A 93 -22.51 -15.92 6.46
CA ASN A 93 -22.82 -15.62 5.06
C ASN A 93 -22.10 -14.38 4.51
N TRP A 94 -21.35 -13.63 5.31
CA TRP A 94 -20.83 -12.32 4.92
C TRP A 94 -20.04 -12.28 3.61
N ARG A 95 -19.34 -13.38 3.28
CA ARG A 95 -18.59 -13.52 2.02
C ARG A 95 -19.48 -13.37 0.77
N GLN A 96 -20.77 -13.72 0.87
CA GLN A 96 -21.75 -13.59 -0.22
C GLN A 96 -22.15 -12.14 -0.51
N TYR A 97 -21.89 -11.23 0.43
CA TYR A 97 -22.24 -9.81 0.33
C TYR A 97 -21.06 -8.92 -0.05
N LEU A 98 -19.87 -9.50 -0.27
CA LEU A 98 -18.67 -8.74 -0.63
C LEU A 98 -18.92 -7.88 -1.87
N GLY A 99 -18.46 -6.63 -1.81
CA GLY A 99 -18.67 -5.62 -2.86
C GLY A 99 -20.04 -4.91 -2.80
N GLN A 100 -20.93 -5.25 -1.87
CA GLN A 100 -22.22 -4.56 -1.70
C GLN A 100 -22.07 -3.33 -0.80
N SER A 101 -21.99 -2.15 -1.42
CA SER A 101 -21.67 -0.90 -0.72
C SER A 101 -22.69 -0.41 0.29
N ASP A 102 -23.94 -0.84 0.17
CA ASP A 102 -25.02 -0.56 1.12
C ASP A 102 -24.95 -1.43 2.40
N LYS A 103 -24.10 -2.47 2.41
CA LYS A 103 -23.94 -3.39 3.54
C LYS A 103 -22.90 -2.97 4.58
N LEU A 104 -22.36 -1.75 4.50
CA LEU A 104 -21.30 -1.25 5.39
C LEU A 104 -21.60 -1.48 6.88
N ARG A 105 -22.81 -1.13 7.34
CA ARG A 105 -23.18 -1.27 8.76
C ARG A 105 -23.29 -2.73 9.19
N GLU A 106 -23.79 -3.57 8.32
CA GLU A 106 -23.95 -5.00 8.60
C GLU A 106 -22.58 -5.68 8.65
N PHE A 107 -21.66 -5.34 7.74
CA PHE A 107 -20.27 -5.79 7.81
C PHE A 107 -19.59 -5.36 9.11
N ARG A 108 -19.73 -4.09 9.51
CA ARG A 108 -19.19 -3.61 10.79
C ARG A 108 -19.70 -4.45 11.96
N ARG A 109 -21.02 -4.68 12.04
CA ARG A 109 -21.61 -5.51 13.10
C ARG A 109 -21.04 -6.92 13.07
N VAL A 110 -21.00 -7.56 11.90
CA VAL A 110 -20.51 -8.94 11.77
C VAL A 110 -19.05 -9.05 12.18
N PHE A 111 -18.18 -8.10 11.82
CA PHE A 111 -16.77 -8.15 12.19
C PHE A 111 -16.53 -7.88 13.67
N LEU A 112 -17.35 -7.05 14.32
CA LEU A 112 -17.36 -6.95 15.79
C LEU A 112 -17.79 -8.27 16.44
N GLN A 113 -18.83 -8.93 15.94
CA GLN A 113 -19.25 -10.24 16.43
C GLN A 113 -18.15 -11.30 16.29
N LEU A 114 -17.34 -11.24 15.23
CA LEU A 114 -16.18 -12.14 15.08
C LEU A 114 -15.09 -11.82 16.12
N PHE A 115 -14.83 -10.54 16.42
CA PHE A 115 -13.90 -10.16 17.48
C PHE A 115 -14.35 -10.61 18.88
N ASP A 116 -15.66 -10.68 19.12
CA ASP A 116 -16.18 -11.22 20.39
C ASP A 116 -16.02 -12.76 20.48
N GLN A 117 -15.79 -13.44 19.36
CA GLN A 117 -15.74 -14.91 19.25
C GLN A 117 -14.32 -15.48 19.16
N GLY A 118 -13.31 -14.66 18.92
CA GLY A 118 -11.94 -15.12 18.71
C GLY A 118 -10.89 -14.05 18.95
N GLU A 119 -9.62 -14.46 18.94
CA GLU A 119 -8.50 -13.55 19.14
C GLU A 119 -8.39 -12.56 17.98
N SER A 120 -8.22 -11.26 18.28
CA SER A 120 -8.29 -10.21 17.27
C SER A 120 -7.28 -10.41 16.12
N ALA A 121 -6.08 -10.92 16.43
CA ALA A 121 -5.04 -11.22 15.44
C ALA A 121 -5.47 -12.32 14.44
N GLU A 122 -6.13 -13.37 14.93
CA GLU A 122 -6.63 -14.47 14.11
C GLU A 122 -7.77 -14.00 13.21
N VAL A 123 -8.74 -13.27 13.79
CA VAL A 123 -9.89 -12.72 13.07
C VAL A 123 -9.43 -11.75 11.96
N ILE A 124 -8.50 -10.83 12.25
CA ILE A 124 -7.95 -9.91 11.23
C ILE A 124 -7.29 -10.70 10.10
N THR A 125 -6.49 -11.71 10.44
CA THR A 125 -5.78 -12.54 9.47
C THR A 125 -6.74 -13.33 8.58
N GLU A 126 -7.79 -13.93 9.15
CA GLU A 126 -8.81 -14.66 8.39
C GLU A 126 -9.56 -13.74 7.42
N LEU A 127 -9.95 -12.55 7.90
CA LEU A 127 -10.66 -11.56 7.08
C LEU A 127 -9.78 -11.03 5.95
N LEU A 128 -8.49 -10.78 6.21
CA LEU A 128 -7.53 -10.41 5.17
C LEU A 128 -7.32 -11.53 4.14
N ASP A 129 -7.19 -12.79 4.57
CA ASP A 129 -7.03 -13.91 3.63
C ASP A 129 -8.26 -14.10 2.74
N ALA A 130 -9.46 -13.86 3.29
CA ALA A 130 -10.71 -13.95 2.54
C ALA A 130 -10.88 -12.79 1.54
N MET A 131 -10.36 -11.59 1.84
CA MET A 131 -10.52 -10.38 1.01
C MET A 131 -9.30 -10.04 0.15
N LYS A 132 -8.20 -10.79 0.24
CA LYS A 132 -6.94 -10.53 -0.47
C LYS A 132 -7.06 -10.26 -1.99
N PRO A 133 -8.00 -10.87 -2.77
CA PRO A 133 -8.13 -10.53 -4.18
C PRO A 133 -8.61 -9.09 -4.43
N GLY A 134 -9.22 -8.44 -3.42
CA GLY A 134 -9.64 -7.04 -3.45
C GLY A 134 -8.65 -6.08 -2.80
N LEU A 135 -7.44 -6.52 -2.42
CA LEU A 135 -6.48 -5.71 -1.66
C LEU A 135 -6.20 -4.32 -2.27
N PRO A 136 -6.04 -4.16 -3.60
CA PRO A 136 -5.77 -2.86 -4.22
C PRO A 136 -6.98 -1.94 -4.34
N MET A 137 -8.20 -2.44 -4.08
CA MET A 137 -9.42 -1.70 -4.35
C MET A 137 -9.48 -0.40 -3.57
N GLY A 138 -9.88 0.67 -4.27
CA GLY A 138 -9.83 2.02 -3.74
C GLY A 138 -8.41 2.51 -3.46
N LEU A 139 -7.42 2.13 -4.28
CA LEU A 139 -6.01 2.46 -4.08
C LEU A 139 -5.52 2.10 -2.67
N PHE A 140 -5.87 0.91 -2.20
CA PHE A 140 -5.49 0.38 -0.88
C PHE A 140 -5.97 1.21 0.33
N HIS A 141 -6.86 2.19 0.16
CA HIS A 141 -7.36 2.97 1.31
C HIS A 141 -7.96 2.10 2.43
N PRO A 142 -8.69 0.99 2.16
CA PRO A 142 -9.11 0.08 3.22
C PRO A 142 -7.94 -0.53 4.00
N LEU A 143 -6.89 -0.97 3.32
CA LEU A 143 -5.69 -1.53 3.93
C LEU A 143 -4.91 -0.49 4.75
N ILE A 144 -4.73 0.71 4.20
CA ILE A 144 -4.06 1.83 4.88
C ILE A 144 -4.85 2.21 6.14
N ARG A 145 -6.18 2.31 6.04
CA ARG A 145 -7.05 2.58 7.19
C ARG A 145 -6.96 1.47 8.25
N LEU A 146 -6.85 0.21 7.83
CA LEU A 146 -6.68 -0.92 8.73
C LEU A 146 -5.35 -0.88 9.50
N SER A 147 -4.24 -0.53 8.85
CA SER A 147 -2.94 -0.36 9.53
C SER A 147 -3.02 0.72 10.62
N PHE A 148 -3.62 1.88 10.32
CA PHE A 148 -3.82 2.92 11.32
C PHE A 148 -4.78 2.49 12.45
N ALA A 149 -5.91 1.85 12.12
CA ALA A 149 -6.88 1.39 13.12
C ALA A 149 -6.29 0.35 14.07
N THR A 150 -5.49 -0.58 13.53
CA THR A 150 -4.78 -1.58 14.35
C THR A 150 -3.65 -0.95 15.18
N GLY A 151 -3.05 0.15 14.71
CA GLY A 151 -2.12 0.97 15.50
C GLY A 151 -2.79 1.74 16.64
N HIS A 152 -4.06 2.12 16.47
CA HIS A 152 -4.89 2.68 17.54
C HIS A 152 -5.30 1.60 18.55
N GLY A 153 -5.71 0.43 18.07
CA GLY A 153 -6.09 -0.73 18.88
C GLY A 153 -7.57 -0.78 19.28
N ASP A 154 -8.43 0.06 18.70
CA ASP A 154 -9.88 0.03 18.96
C ASP A 154 -10.58 -0.95 18.01
N SER A 155 -11.32 -1.92 18.57
CA SER A 155 -12.03 -2.94 17.78
C SER A 155 -13.09 -2.33 16.84
N GLY A 156 -13.74 -1.23 17.25
CA GLY A 156 -14.67 -0.48 16.42
C GLY A 156 -14.03 0.09 15.16
N LEU A 157 -12.90 0.78 15.30
CA LEU A 157 -12.14 1.34 14.19
C LEU A 157 -11.57 0.25 13.28
N ILE A 158 -11.12 -0.87 13.84
CA ILE A 158 -10.62 -2.03 13.08
C ILE A 158 -11.78 -2.64 12.27
N ALA A 159 -12.94 -2.86 12.89
CA ALA A 159 -14.13 -3.35 12.21
C ALA A 159 -14.61 -2.40 11.11
N ASP A 160 -14.55 -1.08 11.32
CA ASP A 160 -14.86 -0.08 10.29
C ASP A 160 -13.91 -0.17 9.08
N ALA A 161 -12.62 -0.37 9.31
CA ALA A 161 -11.63 -0.52 8.24
C ALA A 161 -11.83 -1.81 7.43
N LEU A 162 -12.13 -2.92 8.12
CA LEU A 162 -12.46 -4.20 7.49
C LEU A 162 -13.79 -4.13 6.74
N ALA A 163 -14.81 -3.47 7.30
CA ALA A 163 -16.08 -3.25 6.63
C ALA A 163 -15.90 -2.40 5.37
N TYR A 164 -15.00 -1.40 5.41
CA TYR A 164 -14.62 -0.64 4.23
C TYR A 164 -13.97 -1.52 3.16
N MET A 165 -13.10 -2.46 3.55
CA MET A 165 -12.53 -3.44 2.61
C MET A 165 -13.61 -4.32 2.00
N ALA A 166 -14.55 -4.82 2.81
CA ALA A 166 -15.64 -5.68 2.37
C ALA A 166 -16.56 -5.00 1.35
N ILE A 167 -16.93 -3.73 1.57
CA ILE A 167 -17.79 -3.00 0.63
C ILE A 167 -17.09 -2.59 -0.67
N ARG A 168 -15.76 -2.46 -0.65
CA ARG A 168 -14.93 -2.16 -1.82
C ARG A 168 -14.44 -3.41 -2.54
N TYR A 169 -14.76 -4.59 -2.01
CA TYR A 169 -14.25 -5.84 -2.54
C TYR A 169 -14.69 -6.02 -4.00
N GLN A 170 -13.69 -6.25 -4.84
CA GLN A 170 -13.83 -6.78 -6.17
C GLN A 170 -12.63 -7.69 -6.37
N ASP A 171 -12.87 -8.92 -6.84
CA ASP A 171 -11.76 -9.78 -7.22
C ASP A 171 -11.06 -9.18 -8.45
N LEU A 172 -9.87 -8.63 -8.20
CA LEU A 172 -9.10 -7.98 -9.24
C LEU A 172 -8.29 -8.98 -10.06
N TYR A 173 -7.95 -10.14 -9.49
CA TYR A 173 -6.94 -11.03 -10.05
C TYR A 173 -7.57 -12.22 -10.79
N LEU A 174 -8.85 -12.52 -10.50
CA LEU A 174 -9.66 -13.63 -11.02
C LEU A 174 -9.18 -15.03 -10.59
N GLU A 175 -7.87 -15.17 -10.40
CA GLU A 175 -7.20 -16.38 -9.93
C GLU A 175 -6.12 -15.98 -8.90
N GLU A 176 -5.77 -16.90 -8.01
CA GLU A 176 -4.69 -16.65 -7.06
C GLU A 176 -3.35 -16.52 -7.80
N PRO A 177 -2.57 -15.44 -7.56
CA PRO A 177 -1.23 -15.31 -8.09
C PRO A 177 -0.32 -16.46 -7.64
N ALA A 178 0.01 -17.33 -8.60
CA ALA A 178 0.91 -18.44 -8.42
C ALA A 178 1.71 -18.68 -9.71
N ILE A 179 2.88 -19.29 -9.58
CA ILE A 179 3.68 -19.72 -10.73
C ILE A 179 2.94 -20.89 -11.39
N ASN A 180 2.73 -20.79 -12.70
CA ASN A 180 2.28 -21.89 -13.55
C ASN A 180 3.49 -22.34 -14.39
N PRO A 181 4.09 -23.52 -14.09
CA PRO A 181 5.29 -24.01 -14.78
C PRO A 181 5.13 -24.08 -16.30
N GLU A 182 3.98 -24.50 -16.81
CA GLU A 182 3.74 -24.63 -18.25
C GLU A 182 3.74 -23.26 -18.96
N LEU A 183 3.14 -22.25 -18.32
CA LEU A 183 3.15 -20.88 -18.85
C LEU A 183 4.52 -20.21 -18.69
N LEU A 184 5.24 -20.52 -17.62
CA LEU A 184 6.59 -20.02 -17.37
C LEU A 184 7.58 -20.56 -18.39
N ASP A 185 7.54 -21.87 -18.69
CA ASP A 185 8.36 -22.50 -19.72
C ASP A 185 8.17 -21.83 -21.09
N LEU A 186 6.94 -21.42 -21.42
CA LEU A 186 6.63 -20.67 -22.65
C LEU A 186 7.17 -19.22 -22.63
N LEU A 187 7.43 -18.63 -21.47
CA LEU A 187 8.04 -17.30 -21.31
C LEU A 187 9.57 -17.39 -21.32
N GLU A 188 10.13 -18.43 -20.71
CA GLU A 188 11.56 -18.73 -20.67
C GLU A 188 12.09 -19.26 -22.01
N ALA A 189 11.31 -20.05 -22.76
CA ALA A 189 11.70 -20.47 -24.12
C ALA A 189 11.90 -19.27 -25.07
N ASP A 190 11.12 -18.20 -24.88
CA ASP A 190 11.22 -16.95 -25.66
C ASP A 190 12.28 -15.99 -25.11
N ALA A 191 12.81 -16.25 -23.92
CA ALA A 191 13.65 -15.29 -23.22
C ALA A 191 14.86 -15.95 -22.57
N SER A 192 16.03 -15.40 -22.89
CA SER A 192 17.27 -15.57 -22.12
C SER A 192 17.16 -14.95 -20.71
N LEU A 193 16.12 -15.28 -19.93
CA LEU A 193 15.94 -14.90 -18.53
C LEU A 193 17.03 -15.64 -17.75
N SER A 194 18.18 -15.00 -17.55
CA SER A 194 19.28 -15.62 -16.81
C SER A 194 18.93 -15.70 -15.33
N ALA A 195 19.09 -16.90 -14.76
CA ALA A 195 19.19 -17.27 -13.34
C ALA A 195 18.28 -16.54 -12.33
N ALA A 196 17.53 -17.33 -11.56
CA ALA A 196 16.70 -16.87 -10.44
C ALA A 196 17.44 -15.86 -9.53
N SER A 197 16.79 -14.73 -9.22
CA SER A 197 17.30 -13.71 -8.31
C SER A 197 16.27 -13.38 -7.24
N HIS A 198 16.66 -13.50 -5.96
CA HIS A 198 15.80 -13.27 -4.80
C HIS A 198 15.46 -11.80 -4.53
N GLN A 199 15.87 -10.87 -5.39
CA GLN A 199 15.70 -9.43 -5.16
C GLN A 199 14.64 -8.83 -6.09
N ALA A 200 13.65 -8.15 -5.50
CA ALA A 200 12.56 -7.48 -6.22
C ALA A 200 13.03 -6.58 -7.38
N GLY A 201 14.10 -5.81 -7.18
CA GLY A 201 14.66 -4.93 -8.23
C GLY A 201 15.24 -5.68 -9.43
N GLN A 202 15.83 -6.87 -9.22
CA GLN A 202 16.36 -7.70 -10.29
C GLN A 202 15.23 -8.38 -11.08
N SER A 203 14.16 -8.80 -10.40
CA SER A 203 12.95 -9.32 -11.07
C SER A 203 12.39 -8.30 -12.06
N TRP A 204 12.25 -7.03 -11.67
CA TRP A 204 11.82 -5.97 -12.59
C TRP A 204 12.80 -5.69 -13.74
N LEU A 205 14.11 -5.80 -13.51
CA LEU A 205 15.10 -5.71 -14.59
C LEU A 205 14.91 -6.82 -15.63
N SER A 206 14.68 -8.06 -15.19
CA SER A 206 14.40 -9.20 -16.06
C SER A 206 13.10 -8.99 -16.85
N ILE A 207 12.04 -8.50 -16.20
CA ILE A 207 10.77 -8.16 -16.86
C ILE A 207 11.00 -7.10 -17.93
N ARG A 208 11.75 -6.04 -17.62
CA ARG A 208 12.07 -4.99 -18.60
C ARG A 208 12.79 -5.55 -19.82
N GLN A 209 13.85 -6.33 -19.62
CA GLN A 209 14.61 -6.95 -20.72
C GLN A 209 13.72 -7.86 -21.58
N TRP A 210 12.76 -8.55 -20.96
CA TRP A 210 11.77 -9.35 -21.64
C TRP A 210 10.81 -8.48 -22.49
N LEU A 211 10.37 -7.34 -21.95
CA LEU A 211 9.47 -6.40 -22.63
C LEU A 211 10.12 -5.63 -23.77
N GLU A 212 11.41 -5.26 -23.65
CA GLU A 212 12.19 -4.58 -24.70
C GLU A 212 12.30 -5.43 -25.99
N LYS A 213 12.10 -6.76 -25.90
CA LYS A 213 12.03 -7.67 -27.05
C LYS A 213 10.66 -7.68 -27.75
N GLY A 214 9.67 -6.92 -27.27
CA GLY A 214 8.36 -6.75 -27.89
C GLY A 214 7.33 -7.84 -27.56
N HIS A 215 7.52 -8.62 -26.49
CA HIS A 215 6.74 -9.83 -26.22
C HIS A 215 5.34 -9.64 -25.61
N LEU A 216 5.01 -8.48 -25.01
CA LEU A 216 3.76 -8.31 -24.26
C LEU A 216 2.48 -8.15 -25.09
N PRO A 217 2.43 -7.32 -26.16
CA PRO A 217 1.16 -6.99 -26.81
C PRO A 217 0.37 -8.18 -27.35
N GLY A 218 1.03 -9.26 -27.78
CA GLY A 218 0.40 -10.48 -28.27
C GLY A 218 0.01 -11.50 -27.19
N ARG A 219 0.40 -11.27 -25.93
CA ARG A 219 0.17 -12.18 -24.80
C ARG A 219 -0.88 -11.68 -23.81
N LEU A 220 -1.38 -10.46 -23.99
CA LEU A 220 -2.51 -9.92 -23.22
C LEU A 220 -3.83 -10.46 -23.79
N SER A 221 -4.75 -10.85 -22.91
CA SER A 221 -6.08 -11.32 -23.31
C SER A 221 -6.93 -10.24 -23.99
N ARG A 222 -6.58 -8.96 -23.77
CA ARG A 222 -7.32 -7.80 -24.27
C ARG A 222 -6.42 -6.58 -24.46
N LYS A 223 -6.92 -5.58 -25.18
CA LYS A 223 -6.31 -4.25 -25.22
C LYS A 223 -6.51 -3.53 -23.89
N ILE A 224 -5.46 -2.88 -23.40
CA ILE A 224 -5.43 -2.15 -22.13
C ILE A 224 -5.52 -0.65 -22.43
N TYR A 225 -6.38 0.08 -21.71
CA TYR A 225 -6.58 1.52 -21.87
C TYR A 225 -7.15 2.15 -20.59
N GLY A 226 -7.04 3.47 -20.46
CA GLY A 226 -7.59 4.23 -19.32
C GLY A 226 -6.51 5.00 -18.56
N GLY A 227 -6.87 5.51 -17.38
CA GLY A 227 -5.88 6.10 -16.46
C GLY A 227 -5.08 5.01 -15.72
N SER A 228 -3.98 5.42 -15.07
CA SER A 228 -3.03 4.53 -14.36
C SER A 228 -3.73 3.48 -13.48
N ILE A 229 -4.74 3.86 -12.70
CA ILE A 229 -5.53 2.92 -11.86
C ILE A 229 -6.17 1.82 -12.70
N SER A 230 -6.92 2.20 -13.74
CA SER A 230 -7.64 1.26 -14.61
C SER A 230 -6.69 0.36 -15.40
N ILE A 231 -5.54 0.90 -15.81
CA ILE A 231 -4.48 0.11 -16.47
C ILE A 231 -3.94 -0.95 -15.51
N CYS A 232 -3.57 -0.55 -14.28
CA CYS A 232 -3.07 -1.49 -13.26
C CYS A 232 -4.10 -2.58 -12.96
N GLU A 233 -5.37 -2.20 -12.83
CA GLU A 233 -6.47 -3.13 -12.59
C GLU A 233 -6.63 -4.17 -13.71
N GLN A 234 -6.53 -3.73 -14.97
CA GLN A 234 -6.61 -4.63 -16.12
C GLN A 234 -5.38 -5.54 -16.22
N LEU A 235 -4.18 -5.02 -15.97
CA LEU A 235 -2.94 -5.81 -15.96
C LEU A 235 -2.93 -6.87 -14.85
N CYS A 236 -3.49 -6.58 -13.67
CA CYS A 236 -3.58 -7.56 -12.57
C CYS A 236 -4.47 -8.77 -12.90
N ARG A 237 -5.32 -8.71 -13.94
CA ARG A 237 -6.14 -9.84 -14.42
C ARG A 237 -5.41 -10.76 -15.37
N GLU A 238 -4.24 -10.35 -15.85
CA GLU A 238 -3.55 -11.04 -16.93
C GLU A 238 -2.57 -12.06 -16.35
N GLN A 239 -2.77 -13.34 -16.67
CA GLN A 239 -1.92 -14.43 -16.20
C GLN A 239 -0.44 -14.22 -16.57
N VAL A 240 -0.16 -13.64 -17.74
CA VAL A 240 1.21 -13.28 -18.15
C VAL A 240 1.88 -12.31 -17.17
N ILE A 241 1.11 -11.39 -16.55
CA ILE A 241 1.64 -10.46 -15.54
C ILE A 241 1.94 -11.19 -14.23
N HIS A 242 1.09 -12.16 -13.84
CA HIS A 242 1.36 -13.01 -12.67
C HIS A 242 2.65 -13.81 -12.87
N GLN A 243 2.83 -14.41 -14.03
CA GLN A 243 4.02 -15.19 -14.36
C GLN A 243 5.28 -14.31 -14.45
N LEU A 244 5.19 -13.11 -15.03
CA LEU A 244 6.31 -12.18 -15.06
C LEU A 244 6.72 -11.74 -13.64
N ALA A 245 5.74 -11.41 -12.79
CA ALA A 245 5.98 -10.97 -11.43
C ALA A 245 6.57 -12.09 -10.54
N LEU A 246 6.10 -13.33 -10.67
CA LEU A 246 6.46 -14.43 -9.77
C LEU A 246 7.54 -15.38 -10.34
N GLY A 247 7.58 -15.55 -11.66
CA GLY A 247 8.45 -16.51 -12.34
C GLY A 247 9.88 -16.04 -12.55
N THR A 248 10.20 -14.76 -12.36
CA THR A 248 11.54 -14.19 -12.60
C THR A 248 12.50 -14.31 -11.41
N GLY A 249 12.37 -15.40 -10.64
CA GLY A 249 13.25 -15.71 -9.49
C GLY A 249 12.87 -15.06 -8.16
N PHE A 250 11.74 -14.35 -8.11
CA PHE A 250 11.22 -13.72 -6.91
C PHE A 250 10.24 -14.63 -6.18
N THR A 251 10.77 -15.52 -5.34
CA THR A 251 9.95 -16.42 -4.52
C THR A 251 9.59 -15.73 -3.22
N LEU A 252 8.29 -15.52 -3.01
CA LEU A 252 7.73 -15.12 -1.71
C LEU A 252 7.58 -16.40 -0.86
N ASP A 253 8.71 -16.90 -0.38
CA ASP A 253 8.74 -18.03 0.56
C ASP A 253 8.30 -17.55 1.95
N GLU A 254 7.57 -18.41 2.65
CA GLU A 254 7.01 -18.16 3.97
C GLU A 254 8.13 -17.97 5.01
N ASP A 255 9.25 -18.69 4.83
CA ASP A 255 10.38 -18.70 5.76
C ASP A 255 11.31 -17.47 5.62
N GLU A 256 11.25 -16.73 4.49
CA GLU A 256 12.10 -15.57 4.19
C GLU A 256 11.31 -14.27 3.93
N LEU A 257 10.07 -14.16 4.43
CA LEU A 257 9.19 -13.05 4.08
C LEU A 257 9.76 -11.67 4.43
N THR A 258 10.53 -11.53 5.52
CA THR A 258 11.03 -10.23 6.00
C THR A 258 12.05 -9.59 5.04
N PRO A 259 13.15 -10.27 4.64
CA PRO A 259 14.04 -9.77 3.60
C PRO A 259 13.33 -9.43 2.28
N VAL A 260 12.40 -10.29 1.86
CA VAL A 260 11.66 -10.13 0.61
C VAL A 260 10.76 -8.89 0.65
N MET A 261 10.02 -8.70 1.75
CA MET A 261 9.23 -7.50 2.02
C MET A 261 10.07 -6.22 1.95
N ALA A 262 11.28 -6.22 2.49
CA ALA A 262 12.16 -5.07 2.44
C ALA A 262 12.51 -4.68 0.99
N GLY A 263 12.82 -5.66 0.15
CA GLY A 263 13.06 -5.45 -1.28
C GLY A 263 11.84 -4.87 -2.02
N ILE A 264 10.63 -5.31 -1.68
CA ILE A 264 9.40 -4.78 -2.28
C ILE A 264 9.17 -3.33 -1.88
N CYS A 265 9.29 -2.97 -0.60
CA CYS A 265 9.08 -1.59 -0.18
C CYS A 265 10.16 -0.65 -0.72
N GLN A 266 11.39 -1.14 -0.85
CA GLN A 266 12.46 -0.47 -1.58
C GLN A 266 12.07 -0.23 -3.05
N ALA A 267 11.51 -1.23 -3.75
CA ALA A 267 11.07 -1.09 -5.13
C ALA A 267 9.92 -0.08 -5.27
N ALA A 268 8.95 -0.08 -4.36
CA ALA A 268 7.86 0.90 -4.33
C ALA A 268 8.36 2.34 -4.17
N ALA A 269 9.29 2.58 -3.23
CA ALA A 269 9.87 3.91 -3.00
C ALA A 269 10.65 4.40 -4.23
N ARG A 270 11.39 3.50 -4.90
CA ARG A 270 12.12 3.80 -6.12
C ARG A 270 11.19 4.12 -7.30
N LEU A 271 10.10 3.38 -7.46
CA LEU A 271 9.12 3.67 -8.50
C LEU A 271 8.43 5.03 -8.28
N TYR A 272 8.18 5.42 -7.02
CA TYR A 272 7.72 6.77 -6.70
C TYR A 272 8.75 7.85 -7.04
N LEU A 273 10.03 7.61 -6.76
CA LEU A 273 11.10 8.55 -7.12
C LEU A 273 11.23 8.76 -8.63
N PHE A 274 11.02 7.69 -9.41
CA PHE A 274 11.00 7.76 -10.87
C PHE A 274 9.87 8.67 -11.36
N GLU A 275 8.63 8.37 -10.96
CA GLU A 275 7.45 9.11 -11.38
C GLU A 275 6.52 9.34 -10.19
N PRO A 276 6.65 10.49 -9.50
CA PRO A 276 5.73 10.87 -8.44
C PRO A 276 4.32 11.05 -8.99
N ALA A 277 3.43 10.14 -8.61
CA ALA A 277 2.04 10.12 -9.03
C ALA A 277 1.17 9.62 -7.89
N LEU A 278 -0.14 9.81 -8.00
CA LEU A 278 -1.08 9.30 -6.99
C LEU A 278 -0.92 7.78 -6.81
N THR A 279 -0.77 7.02 -7.89
CA THR A 279 -0.65 5.56 -7.85
C THR A 279 0.68 5.09 -7.26
N THR A 280 1.81 5.72 -7.62
CA THR A 280 3.12 5.37 -7.06
C THR A 280 3.24 5.79 -5.59
N LEU A 281 2.60 6.90 -5.19
CA LEU A 281 2.47 7.27 -3.77
C LEU A 281 1.70 6.20 -3.00
N HIS A 282 0.58 5.72 -3.54
CA HIS A 282 -0.18 4.65 -2.91
C HIS A 282 0.58 3.33 -2.89
N GLY A 283 1.45 3.06 -3.86
CA GLY A 283 2.39 1.94 -3.79
C GLY A 283 3.28 2.00 -2.54
N VAL A 284 3.76 3.17 -2.14
CA VAL A 284 4.59 3.32 -0.92
C VAL A 284 3.75 3.24 0.35
N THR A 285 2.65 3.99 0.44
CA THR A 285 1.83 4.04 1.66
C THR A 285 1.14 2.71 1.95
N SER A 286 0.72 1.98 0.92
CA SER A 286 0.15 0.63 1.09
C SER A 286 1.22 -0.44 1.37
N CYS A 287 2.44 -0.32 0.83
CA CYS A 287 3.56 -1.20 1.24
C CYS A 287 3.83 -1.06 2.73
N GLN A 288 3.84 0.18 3.24
CA GLN A 288 3.95 0.41 4.69
C GLN A 288 2.79 -0.22 5.46
N ALA A 289 1.55 -0.04 5.02
CA ALA A 289 0.39 -0.61 5.70
C ALA A 289 0.44 -2.14 5.76
N LEU A 290 0.80 -2.79 4.65
CA LEU A 290 0.94 -4.24 4.59
C LEU A 290 2.10 -4.73 5.45
N ALA A 291 3.23 -4.01 5.45
CA ALA A 291 4.39 -4.34 6.25
C ALA A 291 4.11 -4.23 7.76
N GLU A 292 3.40 -3.19 8.19
CA GLU A 292 3.01 -3.03 9.59
C GLU A 292 2.08 -4.16 10.04
N LEU A 293 1.07 -4.50 9.24
CA LEU A 293 0.17 -5.61 9.55
C LEU A 293 0.89 -6.96 9.58
N THR A 294 1.81 -7.18 8.64
CA THR A 294 2.65 -8.38 8.58
C THR A 294 3.47 -8.50 9.86
N LEU A 295 4.26 -7.48 10.22
CA LEU A 295 5.09 -7.52 11.42
C LEU A 295 4.28 -7.64 12.72
N ARG A 296 3.05 -7.12 12.74
CA ARG A 296 2.19 -7.14 13.92
C ARG A 296 1.56 -8.51 14.19
N TYR A 297 1.23 -9.27 13.14
CA TYR A 297 0.34 -10.42 13.26
C TYR A 297 0.92 -11.74 12.71
N ILE A 298 2.04 -11.70 11.99
CA ILE A 298 2.65 -12.92 11.47
C ILE A 298 3.12 -13.85 12.59
N ASN A 299 2.82 -15.13 12.44
CA ASN A 299 3.30 -16.22 13.25
C ASN A 299 3.44 -17.48 12.39
N ARG A 300 3.92 -18.58 12.97
CA ARG A 300 4.16 -19.84 12.24
C ARG A 300 2.89 -20.44 11.61
N GLU A 301 1.73 -20.19 12.20
CA GLU A 301 0.46 -20.78 11.74
C GLU A 301 -0.13 -20.00 10.57
N ASN A 302 0.18 -18.71 10.45
CA ASN A 302 -0.40 -17.83 9.43
C ASN A 302 0.60 -17.23 8.44
N GLN A 303 1.89 -17.58 8.50
CA GLN A 303 2.92 -17.08 7.57
C GLN A 303 2.53 -17.24 6.08
N ALA A 304 1.88 -18.34 5.74
CA ALA A 304 1.35 -18.61 4.39
C ALA A 304 0.35 -17.55 3.91
N VAL A 305 -0.50 -17.05 4.81
CA VAL A 305 -1.48 -15.99 4.51
C VAL A 305 -0.75 -14.70 4.16
N TYR A 306 0.26 -14.31 4.95
CA TYR A 306 1.02 -13.10 4.70
C TYR A 306 1.86 -13.20 3.42
N ALA A 307 2.48 -14.36 3.15
CA ALA A 307 3.14 -14.59 1.88
C ALA A 307 2.18 -14.43 0.69
N ARG A 308 0.94 -14.95 0.79
CA ARG A 308 -0.11 -14.71 -0.22
C ARG A 308 -0.44 -13.23 -0.36
N LEU A 309 -0.69 -12.50 0.73
CA LEU A 309 -1.00 -11.06 0.69
C LEU A 309 0.11 -10.27 -0.05
N TRP A 310 1.38 -10.60 0.23
CA TRP A 310 2.52 -10.00 -0.47
C TRP A 310 2.60 -10.40 -1.94
N ARG A 311 2.18 -11.61 -2.34
CA ARG A 311 2.08 -12.00 -3.76
C ARG A 311 1.07 -11.14 -4.51
N TYR A 312 -0.12 -10.95 -3.94
CA TYR A 312 -1.15 -10.06 -4.50
C TYR A 312 -0.60 -8.62 -4.63
N PHE A 313 0.02 -8.10 -3.58
CA PHE A 313 0.63 -6.77 -3.60
C PHE A 313 1.74 -6.64 -4.65
N TRP A 314 2.63 -7.63 -4.75
CA TRP A 314 3.75 -7.63 -5.69
C TRP A 314 3.31 -7.67 -7.15
N VAL A 315 2.28 -8.46 -7.48
CA VAL A 315 1.69 -8.45 -8.82
C VAL A 315 1.11 -7.08 -9.16
N TRP A 316 0.40 -6.44 -8.22
CA TRP A 316 -0.11 -5.09 -8.44
C TRP A 316 1.00 -4.05 -8.62
N LEU A 317 2.04 -4.11 -7.80
CA LEU A 317 3.17 -3.20 -7.90
C LEU A 317 3.95 -3.41 -9.21
N THR A 318 4.04 -4.66 -9.68
CA THR A 318 4.63 -5.01 -10.98
C THR A 318 3.76 -4.50 -12.14
N ALA A 319 2.44 -4.62 -12.05
CA ALA A 319 1.53 -4.00 -13.02
C ALA A 319 1.73 -2.48 -13.08
N LEU A 320 1.91 -1.82 -11.94
CA LEU A 320 2.24 -0.40 -11.87
C LEU A 320 3.61 -0.10 -12.48
N TYR A 321 4.64 -0.90 -12.20
CA TYR A 321 5.96 -0.78 -12.84
C TYR A 321 5.88 -0.82 -14.38
N ILE A 322 5.07 -1.76 -14.90
CA ILE A 322 4.81 -1.89 -16.34
C ILE A 322 4.06 -0.67 -16.88
N GLU A 323 3.03 -0.20 -16.16
CA GLU A 323 2.29 1.01 -16.51
C GLU A 323 3.19 2.25 -16.59
N LYS A 324 4.22 2.34 -15.73
CA LYS A 324 5.24 3.40 -15.75
C LYS A 324 6.33 3.23 -16.81
N GLY A 325 6.14 2.30 -17.75
CA GLY A 325 7.07 2.10 -18.87
C GLY A 325 8.34 1.34 -18.49
N CYS A 326 8.31 0.56 -17.41
CA CYS A 326 9.41 -0.29 -16.97
C CYS A 326 10.74 0.46 -16.77
N PRO A 327 10.78 1.52 -15.94
CA PRO A 327 11.98 2.33 -15.76
C PRO A 327 13.20 1.55 -15.27
N ARG A 328 14.41 2.05 -15.60
CA ARG A 328 15.64 1.57 -14.97
C ARG A 328 15.74 2.25 -13.63
N LEU A 329 15.44 1.52 -12.56
CA LEU A 329 15.48 2.09 -11.21
C LEU A 329 16.92 2.21 -10.67
N SER A 330 17.89 1.59 -11.34
CA SER A 330 19.33 1.82 -11.11
C SER A 330 19.68 3.29 -11.26
N ASP A 331 19.05 4.00 -12.20
CA ASP A 331 19.35 5.40 -12.53
C ASP A 331 18.91 6.37 -11.43
N LEU A 332 18.16 5.87 -10.44
CA LEU A 332 17.72 6.62 -9.27
C LEU A 332 18.72 6.51 -8.10
N PHE A 333 19.85 5.80 -8.29
CA PHE A 333 20.95 5.68 -7.33
C PHE A 333 22.32 5.70 -8.04
N PRO A 334 23.39 6.16 -7.36
CA PRO A 334 24.75 5.89 -7.81
C PRO A 334 25.08 4.38 -7.71
N GLU A 335 25.85 3.85 -8.67
CA GLU A 335 26.30 2.45 -8.75
C GLU A 335 27.07 1.94 -7.52
N THR A 336 27.41 2.80 -6.56
CA THR A 336 28.22 2.48 -5.38
C THR A 336 27.59 1.48 -4.40
N TYR A 337 26.34 1.09 -4.58
CA TYR A 337 25.70 0.02 -3.80
C TYR A 337 25.78 -1.37 -4.45
N LEU A 338 26.33 -1.47 -5.67
CA LEU A 338 26.53 -2.74 -6.39
C LEU A 338 28.00 -3.22 -6.37
N SER A 339 28.93 -2.50 -5.75
CA SER A 339 30.32 -2.96 -5.63
C SER A 339 30.47 -4.00 -4.52
N ASN A 340 29.94 -5.19 -4.75
CA ASN A 340 30.43 -6.45 -4.19
C ASN A 340 30.10 -7.61 -5.14
N SER A 341 30.34 -7.43 -6.43
CA SER A 341 30.64 -8.55 -7.31
C SER A 341 31.95 -8.26 -8.04
N ASN A 342 32.95 -9.08 -7.75
CA ASN A 342 34.18 -9.11 -8.52
C ASN A 342 33.83 -9.55 -9.95
N SER A 343 33.81 -8.62 -10.90
CA SER A 343 34.08 -8.96 -12.30
C SER A 343 35.08 -7.98 -12.88
N LYS A 344 36.27 -8.52 -13.18
CA LYS A 344 37.32 -7.84 -13.92
C LYS A 344 36.88 -7.71 -15.38
N ASN A 345 37.19 -6.54 -15.93
CA ASN A 345 37.50 -6.24 -17.33
C ASN A 345 36.46 -6.62 -18.40
N THR A 346 35.90 -5.60 -19.03
CA THR A 346 36.07 -5.41 -20.48
C THR A 346 35.87 -3.94 -20.85
N GLU A 347 36.80 -3.42 -21.65
CA GLU A 347 36.84 -2.06 -22.17
C GLU A 347 35.66 -1.79 -23.11
N THR A 348 34.86 -0.76 -22.84
CA THR A 348 34.01 -0.13 -23.85
C THR A 348 34.14 1.40 -23.77
N LYS A 349 34.49 1.95 -24.92
CA LYS A 349 34.84 3.34 -25.24
C LYS A 349 33.95 4.39 -24.57
N GLU A 350 34.60 5.31 -23.86
CA GLU A 350 34.02 6.56 -23.35
C GLU A 350 33.50 7.44 -24.49
N VAL A 351 32.23 7.85 -24.38
CA VAL A 351 31.71 9.03 -25.07
C VAL A 351 31.75 10.16 -24.06
N HIS A 352 32.73 11.07 -24.23
CA HIS A 352 32.83 12.29 -23.45
C HIS A 352 31.60 13.18 -23.67
N HIS A 353 30.79 13.38 -22.64
CA HIS A 353 29.97 14.58 -22.50
C HIS A 353 30.66 15.54 -21.51
N PRO A 354 30.81 16.84 -21.86
CA PRO A 354 31.42 17.81 -20.98
C PRO A 354 30.40 18.27 -19.91
N ASP A 355 30.91 18.62 -18.73
CA ASP A 355 30.22 19.24 -17.59
C ASP A 355 29.57 18.35 -16.53
N LEU A 356 30.29 17.33 -16.03
CA LEU A 356 30.12 16.89 -14.65
C LEU A 356 31.47 16.83 -13.95
N ASN A 357 31.80 17.92 -13.23
CA ASN A 357 32.95 18.01 -12.34
C ASN A 357 32.83 16.93 -11.23
N SER A 358 33.65 15.90 -11.34
CA SER A 358 33.70 14.67 -10.53
C SER A 358 34.21 14.85 -9.07
N ASN A 359 34.01 16.02 -8.46
CA ASN A 359 34.48 16.31 -7.09
C ASN A 359 33.45 17.02 -6.20
N LYS A 360 32.14 16.91 -6.51
CA LYS A 360 31.05 17.48 -5.68
C LYS A 360 30.09 16.47 -5.06
N GLU A 361 30.27 15.18 -5.27
CA GLU A 361 29.37 14.13 -4.75
C GLU A 361 29.93 13.43 -3.49
N GLN A 362 30.47 14.22 -2.57
CA GLN A 362 30.65 13.83 -1.18
C GLN A 362 29.57 14.55 -0.34
N GLN A 363 28.67 13.77 0.26
CA GLN A 363 27.63 14.21 1.21
C GLN A 363 26.62 15.24 0.67
N LEU A 364 25.58 14.78 -0.02
CA LEU A 364 24.29 15.43 0.15
C LEU A 364 23.83 15.14 1.59
N ASP A 365 23.96 16.14 2.47
CA ASP A 365 23.37 16.08 3.81
C ASP A 365 21.85 15.90 3.67
N LEU A 366 21.39 14.65 3.70
CA LEU A 366 19.98 14.33 3.61
C LEU A 366 19.24 15.04 4.74
N VAL A 367 18.12 15.66 4.40
CA VAL A 367 17.28 16.40 5.36
C VAL A 367 16.86 15.45 6.48
N SER A 368 17.24 15.77 7.72
CA SER A 368 16.97 14.88 8.87
C SER A 368 15.47 14.59 9.05
N TRP A 369 15.14 13.38 9.52
CA TRP A 369 13.75 12.98 9.80
C TRP A 369 12.98 14.00 10.66
N PRO A 370 13.52 14.56 11.76
CA PRO A 370 12.82 15.61 12.50
C PRO A 370 12.46 16.84 11.66
N LYS A 371 13.32 17.22 10.70
CA LYS A 371 13.03 18.33 9.78
C LYS A 371 11.97 17.93 8.75
N LEU A 372 12.02 16.73 8.19
CA LEU A 372 11.00 16.22 7.26
C LEU A 372 9.61 16.15 7.91
N LYS A 373 9.51 15.64 9.14
CA LYS A 373 8.26 15.59 9.90
C LYS A 373 7.65 16.97 10.08
N ARG A 374 8.45 17.96 10.50
CA ARG A 374 8.00 19.35 10.65
C ARG A 374 7.54 19.97 9.32
N LEU A 375 8.22 19.68 8.21
CA LEU A 375 7.82 20.18 6.90
C LEU A 375 6.50 19.55 6.44
N ALA A 376 6.31 18.24 6.68
CA ALA A 376 5.07 17.56 6.37
C ALA A 376 3.88 18.11 7.18
N LEU A 377 4.05 18.39 8.48
CA LEU A 377 2.99 19.00 9.30
C LEU A 377 2.64 20.42 8.84
N ARG A 378 3.61 21.17 8.31
CA ARG A 378 3.40 22.53 7.79
C ARG A 378 2.72 22.56 6.43
N SER A 379 2.83 21.51 5.62
CA SER A 379 2.24 21.51 4.28
C SER A 379 0.71 21.48 4.32
N GLN A 380 0.12 20.93 5.39
CA GLN A 380 -1.32 20.68 5.50
C GLN A 380 -1.88 19.77 4.38
N GLU A 381 -1.00 19.14 3.60
CA GLU A 381 -1.36 18.25 2.49
C GLU A 381 -1.47 16.79 2.95
N VAL A 382 -2.69 16.24 2.87
CA VAL A 382 -2.99 14.92 3.46
C VAL A 382 -2.17 13.78 2.87
N HIS A 383 -1.82 13.85 1.59
CA HIS A 383 -1.00 12.85 0.93
C HIS A 383 0.46 12.94 1.38
N VAL A 384 0.95 14.17 1.56
CA VAL A 384 2.32 14.45 2.03
C VAL A 384 2.50 13.91 3.45
N MET A 385 1.59 14.23 4.37
CA MET A 385 1.69 13.72 5.75
C MET A 385 1.72 12.19 5.81
N LYS A 386 0.80 11.51 5.10
CA LYS A 386 0.80 10.05 5.04
C LYS A 386 2.06 9.49 4.40
N MET A 387 2.54 10.10 3.31
CA MET A 387 3.77 9.67 2.63
C MET A 387 4.99 9.77 3.55
N ILE A 388 5.18 10.89 4.25
CA ILE A 388 6.32 11.06 5.16
C ILE A 388 6.20 10.13 6.37
N TYR A 389 4.99 9.92 6.90
CA TYR A 389 4.74 8.92 7.94
C TYR A 389 5.16 7.53 7.47
N SER A 390 4.69 7.12 6.29
CA SER A 390 4.98 5.79 5.75
C SER A 390 6.48 5.61 5.47
N CYS A 391 7.16 6.60 4.89
CA CYS A 391 8.60 6.53 4.67
C CYS A 391 9.42 6.49 5.96
N ASP A 392 9.07 7.29 6.98
CA ASP A 392 9.75 7.26 8.29
C ASP A 392 9.53 5.91 8.98
N TRP A 393 8.32 5.35 8.89
CA TRP A 393 8.00 4.04 9.44
C TRP A 393 8.80 2.93 8.75
N LEU A 394 8.81 2.91 7.40
CA LEU A 394 9.57 1.93 6.61
C LEU A 394 11.07 2.01 6.90
N TYR A 395 11.62 3.23 7.01
CA TYR A 395 13.03 3.44 7.32
C TYR A 395 13.43 2.84 8.68
N ARG A 396 12.55 2.95 9.68
CA ARG A 396 12.82 2.50 11.05
C ARG A 396 12.59 1.02 11.26
N HIS A 397 11.60 0.43 10.60
CA HIS A 397 11.14 -0.93 10.90
C HIS A 397 11.48 -1.96 9.83
N ILE A 398 11.78 -1.53 8.59
CA ILE A 398 12.01 -2.44 7.46
C ILE A 398 13.46 -2.40 7.00
N SER A 399 13.97 -1.24 6.58
CA SER A 399 15.38 -1.08 6.23
C SER A 399 15.78 0.40 6.21
N GLN A 400 17.01 0.70 6.60
CA GLN A 400 17.56 2.07 6.57
C GLN A 400 18.01 2.49 5.15
N ASP A 401 17.23 2.15 4.14
CA ASP A 401 17.49 2.51 2.74
C ASP A 401 17.19 4.02 2.53
N SER A 402 18.12 4.72 1.86
CA SER A 402 18.01 6.16 1.57
C SER A 402 16.84 6.48 0.62
N ALA A 403 16.35 5.51 -0.15
CA ALA A 403 15.19 5.65 -1.03
C ALA A 403 13.95 6.15 -0.28
N PHE A 404 13.73 5.71 0.98
CA PHE A 404 12.61 6.17 1.79
C PHE A 404 12.73 7.65 2.14
N GLN A 405 13.93 8.09 2.53
CA GLN A 405 14.19 9.49 2.87
C GLN A 405 14.13 10.39 1.63
N LEU A 406 14.66 9.93 0.49
CA LEU A 406 14.55 10.63 -0.79
C LEU A 406 13.10 10.74 -1.26
N ALA A 407 12.32 9.67 -1.14
CA ALA A 407 10.89 9.68 -1.48
C ALA A 407 10.11 10.65 -0.59
N ALA A 408 10.42 10.70 0.71
CA ALA A 408 9.87 11.67 1.64
C ALA A 408 10.23 13.12 1.25
N ILE A 409 11.47 13.39 0.84
CA ILE A 409 11.91 14.71 0.34
C ILE A 409 11.13 15.07 -0.93
N LYS A 410 11.02 14.14 -1.88
CA LYS A 410 10.36 14.35 -3.18
C LYS A 410 8.85 14.63 -3.03
N ALA A 411 8.22 14.09 -1.99
CA ALA A 411 6.81 14.31 -1.69
C ALA A 411 6.50 15.69 -1.11
N LEU A 412 7.49 16.41 -0.56
CA LEU A 412 7.25 17.75 -0.04
C LEU A 412 6.95 18.72 -1.19
N PRO A 413 6.01 19.67 -1.01
CA PRO A 413 5.78 20.73 -1.99
C PRO A 413 7.09 21.46 -2.28
N GLN A 414 7.39 21.67 -3.57
CA GLN A 414 8.49 22.53 -3.95
C GLN A 414 8.06 23.98 -3.70
N GLY A 415 8.59 24.56 -2.63
CA GLY A 415 8.35 25.95 -2.23
C GLY A 415 9.25 26.93 -2.96
#